data_AF-A0A7Z0QBR0-F1
#
_entry.id   AF-A0A7Z0QBR0-F1
#
_cell.length_a   1.000
_cell.length_b   1.000
_cell.length_c   1.000
_cell.angle_alpha   90.00
_cell.angle_beta   90.00
_cell.angle_gamma   90.00
#
_symmetry.space_group_name_H-M   'P 1'
#
loop_
_entity.id
_entity.type
_entity.pdbx_description
1 polymer ?
#
loop_
_entity_poly.entity_id
_entity_poly.type
_entity_poly.pdbx_seq_one_letter_code
_entity_poly.pdbx_strand_id
1 'polypeptide(L)'
;MSLFQGGGVDRAPMVAGYFRSLGYRVGLLLDTDREPDDKTILAELKTAGVSIFRWKDKHATEDHLFRDLPTPAVKKLLKSMISFEAEEQSFIDRFNRRLPERKIKSVGELEQLLDDAKVREVLGGLAKVRDKLDKDGKPDPRERGVFKDIAASEWVGEQLVGPNLNTMTGDFPQIIGKIRTWADQ
;
A
#
# COMPACT_ATOMS: atom_id res chain seq x y z
N MET A 1 6.11 15.27 14.77
CA MET A 1 5.09 14.78 13.84
C MET A 1 4.46 13.53 14.42
N SER A 2 3.13 13.42 14.44
CA SER A 2 2.43 12.21 14.88
C SER A 2 1.71 11.59 13.69
N LEU A 3 1.85 10.27 13.50
CA LEU A 3 1.20 9.52 12.43
C LEU A 3 -0.07 8.86 12.97
N PHE A 4 -1.17 8.92 12.22
CA PHE A 4 -2.44 8.30 12.59
C PHE A 4 -3.00 7.47 11.43
N GLN A 5 -3.43 6.24 11.71
CA GLN A 5 -4.10 5.39 10.72
C GLN A 5 -5.57 5.83 10.58
N GLY A 6 -5.91 6.46 9.46
CA GLY A 6 -7.24 7.05 9.24
C GLY A 6 -8.40 6.06 9.01
N GLY A 7 -8.12 4.76 8.86
CA GLY A 7 -9.15 3.71 8.76
C GLY A 7 -9.87 3.62 7.41
N GLY A 8 -9.18 3.94 6.31
CA GLY A 8 -9.69 3.79 4.94
C GLY A 8 -10.17 5.09 4.31
N VAL A 9 -10.65 5.00 3.07
CA VAL A 9 -10.92 6.13 2.17
C VAL A 9 -11.99 7.11 2.68
N ASP A 10 -12.99 6.63 3.41
CA ASP A 10 -14.09 7.48 3.91
C ASP A 10 -13.82 8.03 5.30
N ARG A 11 -13.18 7.21 6.15
CA ARG A 11 -12.89 7.58 7.55
C ARG A 11 -11.69 8.52 7.68
N ALA A 12 -10.66 8.34 6.85
CA ALA A 12 -9.45 9.16 6.94
C ALA A 12 -9.72 10.66 6.69
N PRO A 13 -10.53 11.06 5.69
CA PRO A 13 -10.95 12.46 5.54
C PRO A 13 -11.71 13.01 6.75
N MET A 14 -12.66 12.26 7.32
CA MET A 14 -13.39 12.71 8.51
C MET A 14 -12.46 12.97 9.70
N VAL A 15 -11.55 12.02 9.96
CA VAL A 15 -10.56 12.15 11.03
C VAL A 15 -9.63 13.34 10.80
N ALA A 16 -9.19 13.58 9.57
CA ALA A 16 -8.39 14.75 9.22
C ALA A 16 -9.14 16.07 9.51
N GLY A 17 -10.45 16.11 9.22
CA GLY A 17 -11.32 17.23 9.55
C GLY A 17 -11.39 17.50 11.06
N TYR A 18 -11.52 16.45 11.87
CA TYR A 18 -11.53 16.59 13.34
C TYR A 18 -10.20 17.09 13.90
N PHE A 19 -9.06 16.54 13.45
CA PHE A 19 -7.77 17.09 13.87
C PHE A 19 -7.61 18.55 13.43
N ARG A 20 -8.10 18.90 12.24
CA ARG A 20 -8.03 20.28 11.77
C ARG A 20 -8.89 21.23 12.61
N SER A 21 -10.10 20.83 12.99
CA SER A 21 -10.98 21.64 13.84
C SER A 21 -10.43 21.85 15.25
N LEU A 22 -9.62 20.91 15.74
CA LEU A 22 -8.86 21.03 17.00
C LEU A 22 -7.61 21.94 16.88
N GLY A 23 -7.37 22.53 15.71
CA GLY A 23 -6.28 23.48 15.49
C GLY A 23 -4.96 22.86 15.04
N TYR A 24 -4.91 21.55 14.80
CA TYR A 24 -3.69 20.91 14.32
C TYR A 24 -3.40 21.28 12.85
N ARG A 25 -2.11 21.28 12.50
CA ARG A 25 -1.65 21.21 11.11
C ARG A 25 -1.81 19.77 10.63
N VAL A 26 -2.62 19.54 9.59
CA VAL A 26 -3.00 18.19 9.16
C VAL A 26 -2.57 17.93 7.71
N GLY A 27 -1.90 16.79 7.52
CA GLY A 27 -1.54 16.22 6.23
C GLY A 27 -2.32 14.92 6.05
N LEU A 28 -3.03 14.78 4.95
CA LEU A 28 -3.85 13.61 4.64
C LEU A 28 -3.31 12.92 3.39
N LEU A 29 -2.78 11.70 3.56
CA LEU A 29 -2.42 10.84 2.44
C LEU A 29 -3.57 9.87 2.15
N LEU A 30 -3.99 9.81 0.89
CA LEU A 30 -5.00 8.86 0.42
C LEU A 30 -4.52 8.11 -0.82
N ASP A 31 -4.93 6.85 -0.91
CA ASP A 31 -4.82 6.08 -2.13
C ASP A 31 -5.71 6.67 -3.24
N THR A 32 -5.50 6.21 -4.48
CA THR A 32 -6.27 6.67 -5.65
C THR A 32 -7.09 5.59 -6.33
N ASP A 33 -6.98 4.35 -5.86
CA ASP A 33 -7.78 3.22 -6.34
C ASP A 33 -9.27 3.36 -5.95
N ARG A 34 -9.57 4.08 -4.86
CA ARG A 34 -10.92 4.46 -4.46
C ARG A 34 -11.03 5.95 -4.13
N GLU A 35 -12.18 6.54 -4.47
CA GLU A 35 -12.57 7.89 -4.04
C GLU A 35 -13.48 7.81 -2.81
N PRO A 36 -13.45 8.81 -1.92
CA PRO A 36 -14.43 8.91 -0.84
C PRO A 36 -15.85 8.92 -1.39
N ASP A 37 -16.77 8.32 -0.65
CA ASP A 37 -18.19 8.27 -1.00
C ASP A 37 -18.77 9.70 -1.06
N ASP A 38 -18.40 10.53 -0.07
CA ASP A 38 -18.64 11.97 -0.10
C ASP A 38 -17.71 12.67 -1.10
N LYS A 39 -18.30 13.26 -2.15
CA LYS A 39 -17.55 13.91 -3.23
C LYS A 39 -17.06 15.33 -2.89
N THR A 40 -17.59 15.96 -1.84
CA THR A 40 -17.20 17.33 -1.46
C THR A 40 -16.13 17.36 -0.37
N ILE A 41 -16.03 16.30 0.45
CA ILE A 41 -15.14 16.26 1.63
C ILE A 41 -13.69 16.68 1.36
N LEU A 42 -13.09 16.27 0.24
CA LEU A 42 -11.71 16.64 -0.06
C LEU A 42 -11.54 18.13 -0.42
N ALA A 43 -12.56 18.72 -1.06
CA ALA A 43 -12.55 20.15 -1.38
C ALA A 43 -12.75 20.99 -0.11
N GLU A 44 -13.63 20.56 0.78
CA GLU A 44 -13.86 21.19 2.08
C GLU A 44 -12.59 21.15 2.97
N LEU A 45 -11.94 19.99 3.05
CA LEU A 45 -10.68 19.84 3.80
C LEU A 45 -9.56 20.73 3.24
N LYS A 46 -9.43 20.83 1.91
CA LYS A 46 -8.48 21.77 1.29
C LYS A 46 -8.79 23.21 1.66
N THR A 47 -10.07 23.60 1.63
CA THR A 47 -10.53 24.95 2.02
C THR A 47 -10.25 25.24 3.49
N ALA A 48 -10.38 24.23 4.35
CA ALA A 48 -10.02 24.29 5.77
C ALA A 48 -8.49 24.35 6.02
N GLY A 49 -7.66 24.19 4.99
CA GLY A 49 -6.19 24.24 5.08
C GLY A 49 -5.52 22.89 5.34
N VAL A 50 -6.21 21.77 5.12
CA VAL A 50 -5.59 20.44 5.16
C VAL A 50 -4.78 20.21 3.89
N SER A 51 -3.54 19.75 4.06
CA SER A 51 -2.67 19.37 2.94
C SER A 51 -2.99 17.95 2.50
N ILE A 52 -3.55 17.78 1.29
CA ILE A 52 -3.96 16.47 0.77
C ILE A 52 -2.91 15.95 -0.21
N PHE A 53 -2.34 14.79 0.09
CA PHE A 53 -1.44 14.03 -0.75
C PHE A 53 -2.19 12.82 -1.32
N ARG A 54 -1.98 12.57 -2.61
CA ARG A 54 -2.57 11.41 -3.29
C ARG A 54 -1.50 10.74 -4.14
N TRP A 55 -1.59 9.42 -4.23
CA TRP A 55 -0.87 8.67 -5.24
C TRP A 55 -1.31 9.05 -6.66
N LYS A 56 -0.63 8.55 -7.69
CA LYS A 56 -1.06 8.72 -9.09
C LYS A 56 -1.64 7.40 -9.63
N ASP A 57 -2.19 7.45 -10.84
CA ASP A 57 -2.56 6.28 -11.63
C ASP A 57 -3.65 5.34 -11.06
N LYS A 58 -4.47 5.79 -10.11
CA LYS A 58 -5.54 4.97 -9.50
C LYS A 58 -5.01 3.71 -8.80
N HIS A 59 -3.82 3.84 -8.21
CA HIS A 59 -3.16 2.77 -7.48
C HIS A 59 -3.29 2.96 -5.98
N ALA A 60 -3.24 1.83 -5.27
CA ALA A 60 -3.01 1.80 -3.84
C ALA A 60 -1.52 1.81 -3.55
N THR A 61 -1.17 2.04 -2.29
CA THR A 61 0.21 1.99 -1.79
C THR A 61 0.91 0.69 -2.19
N GLU A 62 0.24 -0.46 -2.09
CA GLU A 62 0.81 -1.78 -2.43
C GLU A 62 1.21 -1.90 -3.91
N ASP A 63 0.40 -1.37 -4.82
CA ASP A 63 0.73 -1.39 -6.24
C ASP A 63 2.00 -0.58 -6.50
N HIS A 64 2.10 0.61 -5.88
CA HIS A 64 3.29 1.43 -6.00
C HIS A 64 4.53 0.75 -5.45
N LEU A 65 4.44 0.04 -4.32
CA LEU A 65 5.58 -0.69 -3.78
C LEU A 65 6.09 -1.77 -4.75
N PHE A 66 5.20 -2.53 -5.38
CA PHE A 66 5.63 -3.56 -6.34
C PHE A 66 6.06 -2.98 -7.69
N ARG A 67 5.42 -1.90 -8.15
CA ARG A 67 5.74 -1.25 -9.42
C ARG A 67 7.05 -0.47 -9.36
N ASP A 68 7.20 0.34 -8.32
CA ASP A 68 8.19 1.42 -8.30
C ASP A 68 9.48 1.04 -7.55
N LEU A 69 9.49 0.00 -6.70
CA LEU A 69 10.72 -0.48 -6.06
C LEU A 69 11.67 -1.16 -7.06
N PRO A 70 13.00 -1.04 -6.87
CA PRO A 70 13.96 -1.82 -7.63
C PRO A 70 13.80 -3.32 -7.33
N THR A 71 14.09 -4.17 -8.31
CA THR A 71 13.88 -5.64 -8.25
C THR A 71 14.45 -6.30 -6.99
N PRO A 72 15.67 -5.96 -6.52
CA PRO A 72 16.19 -6.52 -5.28
C PRO A 72 15.34 -6.18 -4.04
N ALA A 73 14.73 -5.00 -4.00
CA ALA A 73 13.83 -4.61 -2.92
C ALA A 73 12.46 -5.30 -3.04
N VAL A 74 11.92 -5.45 -4.25
CA VAL A 74 10.72 -6.24 -4.51
C VAL A 74 10.91 -7.70 -4.06
N LYS A 75 12.08 -8.27 -4.29
CA LYS A 75 12.41 -9.63 -3.83
C LYS A 75 12.35 -9.74 -2.30
N LYS A 76 12.87 -8.75 -1.57
CA LYS A 76 12.77 -8.71 -0.10
C LYS A 76 11.32 -8.56 0.37
N LEU A 77 10.54 -7.71 -0.30
CA LEU A 77 9.12 -7.54 -0.02
C LEU A 77 8.34 -8.86 -0.21
N LEU A 78 8.56 -9.54 -1.34
CA LEU A 78 7.95 -10.84 -1.63
C LEU A 78 8.26 -11.86 -0.53
N LYS A 79 9.53 -11.96 -0.10
CA LYS A 79 9.92 -12.87 0.99
C LYS A 79 9.21 -12.55 2.31
N SER A 80 9.08 -11.26 2.63
CA SER A 80 8.32 -10.83 3.81
C SER A 80 6.86 -11.23 3.69
N MET A 81 6.22 -11.04 2.53
CA MET A 81 4.84 -11.46 2.31
C MET A 81 4.64 -12.97 2.52
N ILE A 82 5.54 -13.78 1.94
CA ILE A 82 5.47 -15.24 2.07
C ILE A 82 5.69 -15.67 3.52
N SER A 83 6.51 -14.95 4.29
CA SER A 83 6.75 -15.27 5.71
C SER A 83 5.51 -15.14 6.61
N PHE A 84 4.48 -14.40 6.16
CA PHE A 84 3.19 -14.31 6.84
C PHE A 84 2.22 -15.43 6.44
N GLU A 85 2.54 -16.21 5.40
CA GLU A 85 1.73 -17.33 4.97
C GLU A 85 2.05 -18.56 5.81
N ALA A 86 1.01 -19.31 6.17
CA ALA A 86 1.19 -20.60 6.84
C ALA A 86 1.89 -21.63 5.93
N GLU A 87 1.65 -21.55 4.61
CA GLU A 87 2.19 -22.47 3.62
C GLU A 87 2.54 -21.74 2.31
N GLU A 88 3.76 -21.96 1.81
CA GLU A 88 4.23 -21.37 0.55
C GLU A 88 3.33 -21.73 -0.64
N GLN A 89 2.82 -22.96 -0.68
CA GLN A 89 1.94 -23.44 -1.76
C GLN A 89 0.64 -22.62 -1.85
N SER A 90 0.10 -22.16 -0.72
CA SER A 90 -1.09 -21.30 -0.68
C SER A 90 -0.85 -19.98 -1.44
N PHE A 91 0.34 -19.39 -1.28
CA PHE A 91 0.72 -18.19 -2.01
C PHE A 91 0.80 -18.44 -3.51
N ILE A 92 1.48 -19.52 -3.92
CA ILE A 92 1.63 -19.93 -5.32
C ILE A 92 0.26 -20.16 -5.97
N ASP A 93 -0.67 -20.82 -5.28
CA ASP A 93 -2.01 -21.09 -5.79
C ASP A 93 -2.81 -19.80 -6.00
N ARG A 94 -2.71 -18.83 -5.08
CA ARG A 94 -3.35 -17.52 -5.25
C ARG A 94 -2.73 -16.71 -6.38
N PHE A 95 -1.41 -16.76 -6.56
CA PHE A 95 -0.72 -16.15 -7.69
C PHE A 95 -1.19 -16.75 -9.02
N ASN A 96 -1.13 -18.08 -9.15
CA ASN A 96 -1.54 -18.81 -10.35
C ASN A 96 -3.01 -18.60 -10.71
N ARG A 97 -3.87 -18.34 -9.72
CA ARG A 97 -5.28 -17.99 -9.96
C ARG A 97 -5.44 -16.61 -10.60
N ARG A 98 -4.55 -15.68 -10.28
CA ARG A 98 -4.57 -14.30 -10.82
C ARG A 98 -3.80 -14.18 -12.14
N LEU A 99 -2.90 -15.12 -12.44
CA LEU A 99 -2.15 -15.19 -13.68
C LEU A 99 -2.19 -16.60 -14.31
N PRO A 100 -3.38 -17.06 -14.75
CA PRO A 100 -3.57 -18.44 -15.23
C PRO A 100 -2.75 -18.81 -16.47
N GLU A 101 -2.37 -17.83 -17.29
CA GLU A 101 -1.55 -17.99 -18.48
C GLU A 101 -0.06 -18.26 -18.17
N ARG A 102 0.39 -17.98 -16.95
CA ARG A 102 1.79 -18.15 -16.54
C ARG A 102 1.86 -18.74 -15.14
N LYS A 103 1.60 -20.04 -15.07
CA LYS A 103 1.67 -20.79 -13.82
C LYS A 103 3.12 -21.03 -13.41
N ILE A 104 3.39 -20.78 -12.14
CA ILE A 104 4.64 -21.08 -11.47
C ILE A 104 4.46 -22.27 -10.52
N LYS A 105 5.54 -22.98 -10.22
CA LYS A 105 5.53 -24.14 -9.31
C LYS A 105 6.22 -23.86 -7.98
N SER A 106 7.00 -22.79 -7.88
CA SER A 106 7.76 -22.44 -6.68
C SER A 106 7.96 -20.93 -6.57
N VAL A 107 8.27 -20.46 -5.36
CA VAL A 107 8.71 -19.08 -5.15
C VAL A 107 10.03 -18.80 -5.88
N GLY A 108 10.92 -19.80 -5.99
CA GLY A 108 12.17 -19.66 -6.72
C GLY A 108 11.96 -19.29 -8.20
N GLU A 109 10.96 -19.87 -8.86
CA GLU A 109 10.56 -19.48 -10.21
C GLU A 109 10.00 -18.05 -10.25
N LEU A 110 9.16 -17.68 -9.28
CA LEU A 110 8.61 -16.32 -9.18
C LEU A 110 9.69 -15.24 -9.00
N GLU A 111 10.72 -15.51 -8.19
CA GLU A 111 11.82 -14.57 -7.95
C GLU A 111 12.57 -14.20 -9.24
N GLN A 112 12.62 -15.10 -10.22
CA GLN A 112 13.26 -14.86 -11.52
C GLN A 112 12.41 -13.98 -12.45
N LEU A 113 11.14 -13.77 -12.10
CA LEU A 113 10.17 -13.05 -12.92
C LEU A 113 9.83 -11.66 -12.37
N LEU A 114 10.56 -11.21 -11.34
CA LEU A 114 10.29 -9.95 -10.67
C LEU A 114 10.62 -8.70 -11.52
N ASP A 115 11.23 -8.83 -12.69
CA ASP A 115 11.37 -7.72 -13.64
C ASP A 115 10.14 -7.55 -14.55
N ASP A 116 9.24 -8.52 -14.55
CA ASP A 116 8.02 -8.50 -15.37
C ASP A 116 6.94 -7.61 -14.72
N ALA A 117 6.48 -6.61 -15.48
CA ALA A 117 5.48 -5.65 -15.01
C ALA A 117 4.15 -6.32 -14.62
N LYS A 118 3.71 -7.34 -15.36
CA LYS A 118 2.46 -8.05 -15.08
C LYS A 118 2.57 -8.90 -13.84
N VAL A 119 3.75 -9.49 -13.60
CA VAL A 119 4.03 -10.21 -12.34
C VAL A 119 3.97 -9.25 -11.16
N ARG A 120 4.60 -8.07 -11.26
CA ARG A 120 4.55 -7.03 -10.21
C ARG A 120 3.13 -6.55 -9.94
N GLU A 121 2.32 -6.34 -10.97
CA GLU A 121 0.91 -5.95 -10.83
C GLU A 121 0.12 -7.01 -10.03
N VAL A 122 0.30 -8.29 -10.36
CA VAL A 122 -0.36 -9.39 -9.64
C VAL A 122 0.09 -9.43 -8.17
N LEU A 123 1.38 -9.21 -7.90
CA LEU A 123 1.92 -9.16 -6.54
C LEU A 123 1.38 -7.97 -5.74
N GLY A 124 1.30 -6.78 -6.34
CA GLY A 124 0.66 -5.61 -5.74
C GLY A 124 -0.79 -5.90 -5.35
N GLY A 125 -1.55 -6.51 -6.26
CA GLY A 125 -2.90 -6.95 -5.96
C GLY A 125 -2.99 -8.02 -4.86
N LEU A 126 -2.00 -8.92 -4.74
CA LEU A 126 -1.96 -9.95 -3.69
C LEU A 126 -1.62 -9.36 -2.32
N ALA A 127 -0.84 -8.28 -2.29
CA ALA A 127 -0.48 -7.58 -1.07
C ALA A 127 -1.64 -6.78 -0.47
N LYS A 128 -2.57 -6.33 -1.34
CA LYS A 128 -3.82 -5.70 -0.92
C LYS A 128 -4.67 -6.65 -0.09
N VAL A 129 -5.26 -6.08 0.96
CA VAL A 129 -6.31 -6.70 1.74
C VAL A 129 -7.48 -7.10 0.84
N ARG A 130 -7.99 -8.31 1.00
CA ARG A 130 -9.40 -8.58 0.71
C ARG A 130 -10.10 -8.72 2.05
N ASP A 131 -11.08 -7.85 2.32
CA ASP A 131 -12.03 -8.08 3.40
C ASP A 131 -12.97 -9.23 2.98
N LYS A 132 -12.39 -10.40 2.70
CA LYS A 132 -13.14 -11.62 2.61
C LYS A 132 -13.40 -12.04 4.03
N LEU A 133 -14.67 -12.05 4.37
CA LEU A 133 -15.12 -12.70 5.58
C LEU A 133 -15.08 -14.21 5.34
N ASP A 134 -14.63 -14.96 6.34
CA ASP A 134 -14.81 -16.39 6.39
C ASP A 134 -16.31 -16.73 6.46
N LYS A 135 -16.60 -18.03 6.45
CA LYS A 135 -17.96 -18.56 6.58
C LYS A 135 -18.71 -18.10 7.84
N ASP A 136 -17.99 -17.59 8.84
CA ASP A 136 -18.51 -17.14 10.12
C ASP A 136 -18.59 -15.60 10.20
N GLY A 137 -18.37 -14.90 9.07
CA GLY A 137 -18.45 -13.44 9.01
C GLY A 137 -17.24 -12.72 9.62
N LYS A 138 -16.14 -13.42 9.92
CA LYS A 138 -14.91 -12.83 10.46
C LYS A 138 -13.87 -12.62 9.37
N PRO A 139 -12.96 -11.63 9.46
CA PRO A 139 -11.90 -11.48 8.47
C PRO A 139 -11.13 -12.79 8.29
N ASP A 140 -11.07 -13.34 7.07
CA ASP A 140 -10.35 -14.58 6.79
C ASP A 140 -8.86 -14.32 7.08
N PRO A 141 -8.26 -15.04 8.05
CA PRO A 141 -6.85 -14.82 8.42
C PRO A 141 -5.88 -15.07 7.25
N ARG A 142 -6.32 -15.79 6.20
CA ARG A 142 -5.53 -16.05 4.97
C ARG A 142 -5.56 -14.91 3.95
N GLU A 143 -6.38 -13.88 4.17
CA GLU A 143 -6.52 -12.71 3.28
C GLU A 143 -6.07 -11.42 3.99
N ARG A 144 -5.27 -11.57 5.06
CA ARG A 144 -4.73 -10.45 5.84
C ARG A 144 -3.68 -9.72 5.01
N GLY A 145 -4.02 -8.51 4.56
CA GLY A 145 -3.08 -7.67 3.82
C GLY A 145 -1.84 -7.33 4.65
N VAL A 146 -0.71 -7.23 3.96
CA VAL A 146 0.65 -7.13 4.51
C VAL A 146 0.82 -5.87 5.37
N PHE A 147 0.03 -4.83 5.09
CA PHE A 147 0.13 -3.50 5.70
C PHE A 147 -0.93 -3.22 6.78
N LYS A 148 -1.68 -4.23 7.25
CA LYS A 148 -2.60 -4.02 8.41
C LYS A 148 -1.87 -3.99 9.77
N ASP A 149 -0.57 -4.29 9.79
CA ASP A 149 0.29 -4.16 10.98
C ASP A 149 1.19 -2.92 10.84
N ILE A 150 1.21 -2.09 11.88
CA ILE A 150 2.09 -0.91 11.96
C ILE A 150 3.55 -1.36 11.90
N ALA A 151 3.92 -2.42 12.61
CA ALA A 151 5.30 -2.90 12.63
C ALA A 151 5.76 -3.38 11.25
N ALA A 152 4.90 -4.08 10.51
CA ALA A 152 5.19 -4.50 9.15
C ALA A 152 5.33 -3.29 8.21
N SER A 153 4.45 -2.29 8.36
CA SER A 153 4.49 -1.06 7.56
C SER A 153 5.75 -0.22 7.84
N GLU A 154 6.15 -0.11 9.11
CA GLU A 154 7.39 0.54 9.53
C GLU A 154 8.62 -0.18 8.96
N TRP A 155 8.64 -1.51 9.05
CA TRP A 155 9.71 -2.32 8.46
C TRP A 155 9.83 -2.12 6.95
N VAL A 156 8.70 -2.09 6.21
CA VAL A 156 8.73 -1.79 4.77
C VAL A 156 9.25 -0.37 4.51
N GLY A 157 8.82 0.60 5.32
CA GLY A 157 9.29 1.98 5.25
C GLY A 157 10.81 2.09 5.44
N GLU A 158 11.34 1.46 6.49
CA GLU A 158 12.75 1.55 6.90
C GLU A 158 13.67 0.71 6.02
N GLN A 159 13.27 -0.53 5.70
CA GLN A 159 14.16 -1.51 5.07
C GLN A 159 14.06 -1.51 3.55
N LEU A 160 12.93 -1.06 2.99
CA LEU A 160 12.67 -1.10 1.56
C LEU A 160 12.52 0.28 0.96
N VAL A 161 11.58 1.09 1.44
CA VAL A 161 11.28 2.40 0.83
C VAL A 161 12.42 3.39 1.06
N GLY A 162 12.83 3.61 2.31
CA GLY A 162 13.83 4.61 2.68
C GLY A 162 15.16 4.47 1.92
N PRO A 163 15.81 3.29 1.95
CA PRO A 163 17.09 3.07 1.29
C PRO A 163 17.02 3.14 -0.24
N ASN A 164 15.84 2.89 -0.83
CA ASN A 164 15.65 2.84 -2.28
C ASN A 164 14.96 4.10 -2.84
N LEU A 165 14.64 5.11 -2.02
CA LEU A 165 13.85 6.26 -2.46
C LEU A 165 14.44 6.98 -3.68
N ASN A 166 15.78 7.02 -3.79
CA ASN A 166 16.50 7.66 -4.90
C ASN A 166 16.62 6.78 -6.16
N THR A 167 16.33 5.48 -6.05
CA THR A 167 16.42 4.50 -7.14
C THR A 167 15.05 3.98 -7.58
N MET A 168 14.00 4.32 -6.83
CA MET A 168 12.61 4.04 -7.20
C MET A 168 12.20 4.81 -8.44
N THR A 169 11.37 4.16 -9.27
CA THR A 169 10.80 4.76 -10.48
C THR A 169 9.42 5.36 -10.20
N GLY A 170 8.81 5.99 -11.21
CA GLY A 170 7.44 6.52 -11.09
C GLY A 170 7.34 7.74 -10.17
N ASP A 171 6.14 7.96 -9.64
CA ASP A 171 5.80 9.17 -8.89
C ASP A 171 5.84 8.98 -7.37
N PHE A 172 6.00 7.75 -6.89
CA PHE A 172 6.04 7.45 -5.46
C PHE A 172 7.11 8.28 -4.73
N PRO A 173 8.37 8.39 -5.20
CA PRO A 173 9.38 9.21 -4.52
C PRO A 173 9.04 10.69 -4.45
N GLN A 174 8.34 11.20 -5.47
CA GLN A 174 7.96 12.61 -5.54
C GLN A 174 6.88 12.94 -4.51
N ILE A 175 5.89 12.06 -4.34
CA ILE A 175 4.85 12.22 -3.31
C ILE A 175 5.46 12.10 -1.91
N ILE A 176 6.33 11.11 -1.67
CA ILE A 176 7.07 11.00 -0.41
C ILE A 176 7.90 12.26 -0.14
N GLY A 177 8.57 12.80 -1.14
CA GLY A 177 9.32 14.06 -1.04
C GLY A 177 8.44 15.22 -0.60
N LYS A 178 7.25 15.38 -1.21
CA LYS A 178 6.27 16.41 -0.81
C LYS A 178 5.80 16.25 0.63
N ILE A 179 5.55 15.02 1.07
CA ILE A 179 5.14 14.72 2.45
C ILE A 179 6.27 15.09 3.43
N ARG A 180 7.51 14.72 3.13
CA ARG A 180 8.69 15.05 3.96
C ARG A 180 8.88 16.56 4.07
N THR A 181 8.90 17.27 2.93
CA THR A 181 9.01 18.74 2.93
C THR A 181 7.87 19.39 3.73
N TRP A 182 6.66 18.85 3.68
CA TRP A 182 5.56 19.36 4.49
C TRP A 182 5.72 19.05 5.98
N ALA A 183 6.26 17.89 6.33
CA ALA A 183 6.47 17.46 7.70
C ALA A 183 7.61 18.21 8.41
N ASP A 184 8.63 18.63 7.64
CA ASP A 184 9.82 19.33 8.13
C ASP A 184 9.63 20.86 8.26
N GLN A 185 8.46 21.38 7.86
CA GLN A 185 8.05 22.77 8.01
C GLN A 185 7.33 23.03 9.35
#